data_AF-A0A1H0XIY0-F1
#
_entry.id   AF-A0A1H0XIY0-F1
#
_cell.length_a   1.000
_cell.length_b   1.000
_cell.length_c   1.000
_cell.angle_alpha   90.00
_cell.angle_beta   90.00
_cell.angle_gamma   90.00
#
_symmetry.space_group_name_H-M   'P 1'
#
loop_
_entity.id
_entity.type
_entity.pdbx_description
1 polymer ?
#
loop_
_entity_poly.entity_id
_entity_poly.type
_entity_poly.pdbx_seq_one_letter_code
_entity_poly.pdbx_strand_id
1 'polypeptide(L)'
;MANQYKKSSEAEKKKEIDQLTEKMTTQVQTYTETPEQMAELLNFMSQFRDYSIRNQFMIRSQHKGANGVASYQRFKELGFPVQKGEKGIKIWVPMTVTQFKTKDGEWKNQSKATKEEKEWIKKNQSTDNVKTFTRFKLGTVFDVTQTHAKPEDYPDIFPNKKNQFDFGGKDLDLLNQSLLEYSNSTNIPIIKEPFRDSAAKGYYMPSTHSITLNTKNTETENVHTLIHELAHAEMHNDKKLKNKELTMQAAPVLEYQAEMTAYVVGKYYGLDTENHSLRYISNWTDNLEKVEDKINSLSEVKKASGKLIDQLDLIIEQTTERKQGLSPDKDEVIATKLGFLTDQNNQNQYNQLKDTTLKINTIQLLKNNPNDKLTLYSIELVSKEQTFNYVIATGKNKKEIATTWVGEKTADEWLKEDVKYRVLDKDLNQELNTEKIKDLIKLAENEKVPMNIFSTQFNSNTKKVSPPSL
;
A
#
# COMPACT_ATOMS: atom_id res chain seq x y z
N MET A 1 31.09 -7.34 -7.24
CA MET A 1 31.07 -6.49 -6.04
C MET A 1 29.62 -6.17 -5.73
N ALA A 2 29.11 -6.57 -4.56
CA ALA A 2 27.73 -6.28 -4.16
C ALA A 2 27.57 -4.76 -4.00
N ASN A 3 26.71 -4.17 -4.80
CA ASN A 3 26.52 -2.72 -4.88
C ASN A 3 25.62 -2.29 -3.72
N GLN A 4 26.22 -1.85 -2.61
CA GLN A 4 25.49 -1.43 -1.40
C GLN A 4 24.50 -0.29 -1.73
N TYR A 5 23.29 -0.39 -1.19
CA TYR A 5 22.33 0.70 -1.19
C TYR A 5 22.94 1.87 -0.41
N LYS A 6 23.26 2.99 -1.09
CA LYS A 6 23.82 4.17 -0.43
C LYS A 6 22.67 5.05 0.02
N LYS A 7 22.40 5.03 1.33
CA LYS A 7 21.38 5.85 1.99
C LYS A 7 21.70 7.34 1.78
N SER A 8 20.76 8.08 1.16
CA SER A 8 20.84 9.53 1.09
C SER A 8 20.62 10.14 2.48
N SER A 9 21.43 11.13 2.85
CA SER A 9 21.26 11.84 4.12
C SER A 9 19.92 12.58 4.16
N GLU A 10 19.39 12.87 5.36
CA GLU A 10 18.14 13.64 5.51
C GLU A 10 18.19 14.98 4.78
N ALA A 11 19.35 15.65 4.79
CA ALA A 11 19.57 16.91 4.09
C ALA A 11 19.53 16.76 2.56
N GLU A 12 20.12 15.70 2.02
CA GLU A 12 20.08 15.39 0.59
C GLU A 12 18.66 15.06 0.13
N LYS A 13 17.93 14.22 0.88
CA LYS A 13 16.54 13.85 0.59
C LYS A 13 15.62 15.06 0.58
N LYS A 14 15.71 15.90 1.62
CA LYS A 14 14.91 17.13 1.69
C LYS A 14 15.19 18.06 0.50
N LYS A 15 16.47 18.24 0.16
CA LYS A 15 16.88 19.05 -0.99
C LYS A 15 16.33 18.50 -2.31
N GLU A 16 16.38 17.19 -2.50
CA GLU A 16 15.87 16.53 -3.70
C GLU A 16 14.34 16.66 -3.82
N ILE A 17 13.61 16.42 -2.74
CA ILE A 17 12.15 16.64 -2.67
C ILE A 17 11.81 18.10 -3.01
N ASP A 18 12.53 19.06 -2.43
CA ASP A 18 12.32 20.49 -2.69
C ASP A 18 12.55 20.82 -4.17
N GLN A 19 13.64 20.32 -4.78
CA GLN A 19 13.97 20.50 -6.19
C GLN A 19 12.94 19.88 -7.13
N LEU A 20 12.51 18.63 -6.86
CA LEU A 20 11.50 17.94 -7.66
C LEU A 20 10.15 18.67 -7.60
N THR A 21 9.77 19.12 -6.40
CA THR A 21 8.53 19.87 -6.18
C THR A 21 8.55 21.21 -6.92
N GLU A 22 9.64 21.96 -6.82
CA GLU A 22 9.80 23.27 -7.48
C GLU A 22 9.84 23.14 -9.00
N LYS A 23 10.56 22.14 -9.53
CA LYS A 23 10.64 21.85 -10.97
C LYS A 23 9.25 21.60 -11.54
N MET A 24 8.50 20.65 -10.95
CA MET A 24 7.17 20.30 -11.43
C MET A 24 6.18 21.45 -11.23
N THR A 25 6.24 22.20 -10.13
CA THR A 25 5.42 23.41 -9.94
C THR A 25 5.64 24.43 -11.05
N THR A 26 6.90 24.66 -11.44
CA THR A 26 7.26 25.60 -12.52
C THR A 26 6.75 25.10 -13.87
N GLN A 27 6.91 23.81 -14.17
CA GLN A 27 6.43 23.22 -15.42
C GLN A 27 4.91 23.28 -15.52
N VAL A 28 4.19 23.04 -14.43
CA VAL A 28 2.73 23.12 -14.37
C VAL A 28 2.21 24.53 -14.70
N GLN A 29 2.90 25.58 -14.25
CA GLN A 29 2.52 26.97 -14.54
C GLN A 29 2.65 27.36 -16.01
N THR A 30 3.52 26.68 -16.75
CA THR A 30 3.78 26.95 -18.18
C THR A 30 3.24 25.85 -19.10
N TYR A 31 2.62 24.82 -18.50
CA TYR A 31 2.13 23.67 -19.24
C TYR A 31 0.90 24.05 -20.07
N THR A 32 1.00 23.85 -21.37
CA THR A 32 -0.12 23.96 -22.30
C THR A 32 -0.02 22.81 -23.30
N GLU A 33 -1.12 22.09 -23.50
CA GLU A 33 -1.22 21.13 -24.61
C GLU A 33 -1.13 21.91 -25.93
N THR A 34 -0.33 21.43 -26.89
CA THR A 34 -0.27 22.14 -28.18
C THR A 34 -1.60 22.01 -28.92
N PRO A 35 -1.98 22.99 -29.77
CA PRO A 35 -3.16 22.87 -30.61
C PRO A 35 -3.18 21.58 -31.44
N GLU A 36 -2.01 21.10 -31.87
CA GLU A 36 -1.85 19.85 -32.61
C GLU A 36 -2.16 18.62 -31.74
N GLN A 37 -1.61 18.57 -30.52
CA GLN A 37 -1.87 17.47 -29.57
C GLN A 37 -3.36 17.43 -29.18
N MET A 38 -3.95 18.60 -28.94
CA MET A 38 -5.38 18.70 -28.64
C MET A 38 -6.23 18.33 -29.87
N ALA A 39 -5.86 18.77 -31.07
CA ALA A 39 -6.54 18.37 -32.30
C ALA A 39 -6.45 16.86 -32.53
N GLU A 40 -5.31 16.23 -32.21
CA GLU A 40 -5.13 14.79 -32.31
C GLU A 40 -6.05 14.03 -31.33
N LEU A 41 -6.12 14.45 -30.06
CA LEU A 41 -7.04 13.89 -29.08
C LEU A 41 -8.49 14.06 -29.50
N LEU A 42 -8.88 15.27 -29.90
CA LEU A 42 -10.24 15.56 -30.33
C LEU A 42 -10.59 14.76 -31.59
N ASN A 43 -9.66 14.63 -32.53
CA ASN A 43 -9.84 13.80 -33.72
C ASN A 43 -10.03 12.33 -33.33
N PHE A 44 -9.21 11.79 -32.43
CA PHE A 44 -9.37 10.43 -31.91
C PHE A 44 -10.71 10.25 -31.20
N MET A 45 -11.07 11.15 -30.29
CA MET A 45 -12.36 11.12 -29.58
C MET A 45 -13.55 11.21 -30.56
N SER A 46 -13.44 12.01 -31.62
CA SER A 46 -14.48 12.18 -32.66
C SER A 46 -14.71 10.92 -33.51
N GLN A 47 -13.76 9.97 -33.53
CA GLN A 47 -13.98 8.66 -34.16
C GLN A 47 -15.06 7.84 -33.43
N PHE A 48 -15.32 8.22 -32.18
CA PHE A 48 -16.38 7.71 -31.32
C PHE A 48 -17.55 8.71 -31.32
N ARG A 49 -18.77 8.23 -31.06
CA ARG A 49 -19.98 9.05 -31.23
C ARG A 49 -20.09 10.10 -30.10
N ASP A 50 -20.59 11.28 -30.43
CA ASP A 50 -21.07 12.25 -29.44
C ASP A 50 -22.36 11.74 -28.78
N TYR A 51 -22.23 11.09 -27.63
CA TYR A 51 -23.37 10.59 -26.87
C TYR A 51 -24.09 11.72 -26.12
N SER A 52 -25.41 11.60 -25.98
CA SER A 52 -26.20 12.50 -25.13
C SER A 52 -25.75 12.44 -23.67
N ILE A 53 -25.96 13.51 -22.89
CA ILE A 53 -25.63 13.58 -21.45
C ILE A 53 -26.13 12.36 -20.68
N ARG A 54 -27.35 11.88 -20.99
CA ARG A 54 -27.93 10.68 -20.38
C ARG A 54 -27.11 9.42 -20.67
N ASN A 55 -26.65 9.26 -21.91
CA ASN A 55 -25.79 8.13 -22.29
C ASN A 55 -24.37 8.30 -21.74
N GLN A 56 -23.82 9.52 -21.68
CA GLN A 56 -22.52 9.79 -21.04
C GLN A 56 -22.54 9.40 -19.56
N PHE A 57 -23.59 9.79 -18.81
CA PHE A 57 -23.75 9.39 -17.41
C PHE A 57 -23.93 7.87 -17.27
N MET A 58 -24.74 7.26 -18.14
CA MET A 58 -24.97 5.82 -18.13
C MET A 58 -23.71 5.01 -18.48
N ILE A 59 -22.86 5.52 -19.37
CA ILE A 59 -21.55 4.96 -19.67
C ILE A 59 -20.66 5.06 -18.42
N ARG A 60 -20.50 6.26 -17.86
CA ARG A 60 -19.63 6.48 -16.69
C ARG A 60 -20.05 5.67 -15.46
N SER A 61 -21.35 5.44 -15.24
CA SER A 61 -21.85 4.64 -14.11
C SER A 61 -21.62 3.15 -14.27
N GLN A 62 -21.54 2.64 -15.50
CA GLN A 62 -21.24 1.24 -15.81
C GLN A 62 -19.76 1.00 -16.06
N HIS A 63 -19.04 2.02 -16.54
CA HIS A 63 -17.63 1.95 -16.88
C HIS A 63 -16.87 3.22 -16.48
N LYS A 64 -16.27 3.18 -15.28
CA LYS A 64 -15.45 4.29 -14.77
C LYS A 64 -14.21 4.46 -15.66
N GLY A 65 -13.90 5.69 -16.05
CA GLY A 65 -12.80 5.98 -16.97
C GLY A 65 -13.09 5.69 -18.46
N ALA A 66 -14.37 5.55 -18.85
CA ALA A 66 -14.69 5.43 -20.27
C ALA A 66 -14.40 6.76 -21.01
N ASN A 67 -13.67 6.66 -22.12
CA ASN A 67 -13.30 7.83 -22.94
C ASN A 67 -13.65 7.64 -24.42
N GLY A 68 -13.47 6.43 -24.96
CA GLY A 68 -13.70 6.13 -26.38
C GLY A 68 -14.65 4.96 -26.53
N VAL A 69 -15.94 5.23 -26.76
CA VAL A 69 -16.99 4.19 -26.70
C VAL A 69 -17.68 3.97 -28.03
N ALA A 70 -17.66 2.72 -28.51
CA ALA A 70 -18.31 2.36 -29.78
C ALA A 70 -18.92 0.95 -29.76
N SER A 71 -19.73 0.66 -30.78
CA SER A 71 -20.28 -0.70 -30.97
C SER A 71 -19.17 -1.69 -31.35
N TYR A 72 -19.37 -2.98 -31.04
CA TYR A 72 -18.46 -4.05 -31.45
C TYR A 72 -18.12 -3.98 -32.95
N GLN A 73 -19.14 -3.80 -33.79
CA GLN A 73 -18.98 -3.73 -35.23
C GLN A 73 -18.11 -2.55 -35.65
N ARG A 74 -18.27 -1.39 -35.01
CA ARG A 74 -17.46 -0.21 -35.27
C ARG A 74 -16.00 -0.43 -34.90
N PHE A 75 -15.72 -1.03 -33.74
CA PHE A 75 -14.35 -1.39 -33.34
C PHE A 75 -13.71 -2.40 -34.30
N LYS A 76 -14.48 -3.39 -34.76
CA LYS A 76 -14.04 -4.34 -35.78
C LYS A 76 -13.67 -3.65 -37.11
N GLU A 77 -14.47 -2.68 -37.54
CA GLU A 77 -14.20 -1.88 -38.75
C GLU A 77 -12.94 -1.00 -38.60
N LEU A 78 -12.66 -0.53 -37.38
CA LEU A 78 -11.44 0.22 -37.06
C LEU A 78 -10.20 -0.69 -36.89
N GLY A 79 -10.33 -2.01 -37.03
CA GLY A 79 -9.21 -2.96 -36.89
C GLY A 79 -8.90 -3.38 -35.45
N PHE A 80 -9.69 -2.94 -34.48
CA PHE A 80 -9.48 -3.21 -33.05
C PHE A 80 -10.65 -4.01 -32.46
N PRO A 81 -10.80 -5.31 -32.78
CA PRO A 81 -11.91 -6.09 -32.24
C PRO A 81 -11.88 -6.12 -30.71
N VAL A 82 -13.07 -6.16 -30.11
CA VAL A 82 -13.24 -6.28 -28.64
C VAL A 82 -12.68 -7.62 -28.18
N GLN A 83 -11.95 -7.62 -27.07
CA GLN A 83 -11.33 -8.82 -26.50
C GLN A 83 -12.39 -9.79 -25.98
N LYS A 84 -12.10 -11.09 -26.05
CA LYS A 84 -13.04 -12.14 -25.61
C LYS A 84 -13.26 -12.07 -24.11
N GLY A 85 -14.52 -11.98 -23.68
CA GLY A 85 -14.92 -11.98 -22.27
C GLY A 85 -15.17 -10.58 -21.67
N GLU A 86 -14.91 -9.52 -22.43
CA GLU A 86 -15.21 -8.15 -22.03
C GLU A 86 -16.72 -7.90 -21.94
N LYS A 87 -17.14 -7.14 -20.92
CA LYS A 87 -18.56 -6.84 -20.69
C LYS A 87 -18.96 -5.57 -21.44
N GLY A 88 -20.08 -5.66 -22.14
CA GLY A 88 -20.62 -4.51 -22.86
C GLY A 88 -21.33 -3.50 -21.96
N ILE A 89 -21.13 -2.23 -22.25
CA ILE A 89 -21.75 -1.06 -21.63
C ILE A 89 -23.11 -0.82 -22.29
N LYS A 90 -24.18 -0.67 -21.50
CA LYS A 90 -25.52 -0.41 -22.04
C LYS A 90 -25.74 1.07 -22.27
N ILE A 91 -26.33 1.42 -23.41
CA ILE A 91 -26.72 2.80 -23.76
C ILE A 91 -28.12 2.82 -24.39
N TRP A 92 -28.79 3.97 -24.34
CA TRP A 92 -30.02 4.18 -25.11
C TRP A 92 -29.69 4.48 -26.57
N VAL A 93 -30.20 3.64 -27.47
CA VAL A 93 -30.01 3.79 -28.92
C VAL A 93 -31.36 4.04 -29.58
N PRO A 94 -31.49 5.09 -30.41
CA PRO A 94 -32.71 5.31 -31.18
C PRO A 94 -32.92 4.17 -32.17
N MET A 95 -34.16 3.73 -32.30
CA MET A 95 -34.61 2.76 -33.29
C MET A 95 -35.83 3.31 -34.01
N THR A 96 -35.80 3.25 -35.33
CA THR A 96 -36.96 3.57 -36.15
C THR A 96 -37.95 2.42 -36.10
N VAL A 97 -39.18 2.72 -35.70
CA VAL A 97 -40.29 1.77 -35.72
C VAL A 97 -41.27 2.24 -36.78
N THR A 98 -41.52 1.37 -37.75
CA THR A 98 -42.49 1.61 -38.82
C THR A 98 -43.78 0.87 -38.49
N GLN A 99 -44.88 1.60 -38.50
CA GLN A 99 -46.23 1.05 -38.44
C GLN A 99 -46.96 1.32 -39.76
N PHE A 100 -47.84 0.40 -40.14
CA PHE A 100 -48.70 0.52 -41.31
C PHE A 100 -50.15 0.33 -40.91
N LYS A 101 -51.06 0.96 -41.64
CA LYS A 101 -52.51 0.82 -41.46
C LYS A 101 -52.99 -0.43 -42.20
N THR A 102 -53.65 -1.33 -41.49
CA THR A 102 -54.26 -2.55 -42.04
C THR A 102 -55.53 -2.21 -42.81
N LYS A 103 -56.08 -3.16 -43.58
CA LYS A 103 -57.34 -2.99 -44.31
C LYS A 103 -58.51 -2.64 -43.38
N ASP A 104 -58.47 -3.09 -42.13
CA ASP A 104 -59.47 -2.82 -41.10
C ASP A 104 -59.29 -1.46 -40.40
N GLY A 105 -58.29 -0.67 -40.81
CA GLY A 105 -58.01 0.65 -40.26
C GLY A 105 -57.09 0.69 -39.03
N GLU A 106 -56.68 -0.47 -38.52
CA GLU A 106 -55.81 -0.63 -37.34
C GLU A 106 -54.32 -0.44 -37.68
N TRP A 107 -53.55 0.15 -36.75
CA TRP A 107 -52.09 0.33 -36.92
C TRP A 107 -51.30 -0.88 -36.43
N LYS A 108 -50.55 -1.51 -37.34
CA LYS A 108 -49.74 -2.71 -37.07
C LYS A 108 -48.25 -2.44 -37.28
N ASN A 109 -47.41 -3.02 -36.42
CA ASN A 109 -45.94 -2.93 -36.59
C ASN A 109 -45.48 -3.69 -37.82
N GLN A 110 -44.64 -3.07 -38.65
CA GLN A 110 -44.07 -3.70 -39.84
C GLN A 110 -43.30 -5.00 -39.53
N SER A 111 -42.70 -5.12 -38.33
CA SER A 111 -42.03 -6.36 -37.89
C SER A 111 -42.97 -7.57 -37.79
N LYS A 112 -44.28 -7.33 -37.65
CA LYS A 112 -45.34 -8.37 -37.60
C LYS A 112 -46.10 -8.51 -38.92
N ALA A 113 -45.64 -7.86 -39.99
CA ALA A 113 -46.29 -7.91 -41.30
C ALA A 113 -46.08 -9.27 -41.99
N THR A 114 -47.12 -9.78 -42.65
CA THR A 114 -47.04 -10.93 -43.57
C THR A 114 -46.24 -10.57 -44.82
N LYS A 115 -45.88 -11.56 -45.66
CA LYS A 115 -45.17 -11.29 -46.92
C LYS A 115 -45.98 -10.37 -47.85
N GLU A 116 -47.29 -10.60 -47.97
CA GLU A 116 -48.21 -9.78 -48.76
C GLU A 116 -48.33 -8.34 -48.20
N GLU A 117 -48.46 -8.20 -46.88
CA GLU A 117 -48.50 -6.89 -46.23
C GLU A 117 -47.19 -6.12 -46.45
N LYS A 118 -46.03 -6.79 -46.45
CA LYS A 118 -44.73 -6.15 -46.75
C LYS A 118 -44.64 -5.63 -48.18
N GLU A 119 -45.19 -6.36 -49.15
CA GLU A 119 -45.26 -5.90 -50.54
C GLU A 119 -46.24 -4.73 -50.71
N TRP A 120 -47.38 -4.79 -50.03
CA TRP A 120 -48.36 -3.70 -50.02
C TRP A 120 -47.77 -2.41 -49.42
N ILE A 121 -47.03 -2.51 -48.30
CA ILE A 121 -46.32 -1.38 -47.68
C ILE A 121 -45.34 -0.74 -48.65
N LYS A 122 -44.56 -1.54 -49.40
CA LYS A 122 -43.61 -1.01 -50.41
C LYS A 122 -44.32 -0.23 -51.52
N LYS A 123 -45.52 -0.65 -51.91
CA LYS A 123 -46.32 0.00 -52.98
C LYS A 123 -47.11 1.21 -52.50
N ASN A 124 -47.38 1.35 -51.20
CA ASN A 124 -48.27 2.37 -50.62
C ASN A 124 -47.59 3.18 -49.50
N GLN A 125 -46.37 3.69 -49.74
CA GLN A 125 -45.63 4.56 -48.81
C GLN A 125 -46.19 6.00 -48.79
N SER A 126 -47.42 6.18 -48.33
CA SER A 126 -47.96 7.50 -47.95
C SER A 126 -47.98 7.63 -46.43
N THR A 127 -47.83 8.86 -45.91
CA THR A 127 -47.95 9.17 -44.48
C THR A 127 -49.32 8.80 -43.88
N ASP A 128 -50.36 8.69 -44.72
CA ASP A 128 -51.69 8.25 -44.31
C ASP A 128 -51.78 6.73 -44.02
N ASN A 129 -50.87 5.96 -44.62
CA ASN A 129 -50.86 4.50 -44.58
C ASN A 129 -49.66 3.92 -43.84
N VAL A 130 -48.57 4.67 -43.72
CA VAL A 130 -47.32 4.28 -43.07
C VAL A 130 -46.80 5.43 -42.23
N LYS A 131 -46.54 5.18 -40.95
CA LYS A 131 -45.91 6.15 -40.05
C LYS A 131 -44.66 5.58 -39.41
N THR A 132 -43.63 6.43 -39.31
CA THR A 132 -42.37 6.10 -38.63
C THR A 132 -42.25 6.94 -37.38
N PHE A 133 -41.89 6.31 -36.26
CA PHE A 133 -41.54 7.03 -35.03
C PHE A 133 -40.28 6.44 -34.43
N THR A 134 -39.54 7.28 -33.71
CA THR A 134 -38.34 6.88 -32.99
C THR A 134 -38.72 6.32 -31.63
N ARG A 135 -38.30 5.09 -31.34
CA ARG A 135 -38.25 4.55 -29.98
C ARG A 135 -36.80 4.42 -29.53
N PHE A 136 -36.56 4.18 -28.25
CA PHE A 136 -35.23 3.88 -27.75
C PHE A 136 -35.20 2.45 -27.22
N LYS A 137 -34.11 1.74 -27.52
CA LYS A 137 -33.80 0.44 -26.94
C LYS A 137 -32.43 0.48 -26.26
N LEU A 138 -32.15 -0.49 -25.40
CA LEU A 138 -30.80 -0.68 -24.87
C LEU A 138 -29.90 -1.30 -25.95
N GLY A 139 -28.93 -0.52 -26.43
CA GLY A 139 -27.81 -0.98 -27.23
C GLY A 139 -26.64 -1.42 -26.35
N THR A 140 -25.66 -2.07 -26.97
CA THR A 140 -24.41 -2.48 -26.30
C THR A 140 -23.23 -1.87 -27.04
N VAL A 141 -22.36 -1.22 -26.27
CA VAL A 141 -21.11 -0.61 -26.72
C VAL A 141 -19.98 -1.07 -25.80
N PHE A 142 -18.75 -0.78 -26.17
CA PHE A 142 -17.54 -1.13 -25.42
C PHE A 142 -16.66 0.11 -25.33
N ASP A 143 -15.79 0.19 -24.33
CA ASP A 143 -14.71 1.18 -24.30
C ASP A 143 -13.49 0.68 -25.09
N VAL A 144 -12.70 1.61 -25.62
CA VAL A 144 -11.50 1.30 -26.41
C VAL A 144 -10.49 0.44 -25.65
N THR A 145 -10.41 0.58 -24.31
CA THR A 145 -9.56 -0.24 -23.44
C THR A 145 -10.00 -1.71 -23.36
N GLN A 146 -11.20 -2.04 -23.85
CA GLN A 146 -11.74 -3.40 -23.95
C GLN A 146 -11.41 -4.05 -25.31
N THR A 147 -10.58 -3.42 -26.13
CA THR A 147 -10.23 -3.89 -27.49
C THR A 147 -8.77 -4.31 -27.60
N HIS A 148 -8.38 -4.82 -28.76
CA HIS A 148 -6.98 -5.08 -29.07
C HIS A 148 -6.17 -3.83 -29.46
N ALA A 149 -6.76 -2.63 -29.40
CA ALA A 149 -6.00 -1.40 -29.57
C ALA A 149 -4.95 -1.26 -28.47
N LYS A 150 -3.73 -0.94 -28.88
CA LYS A 150 -2.59 -0.77 -28.01
C LYS A 150 -2.46 0.70 -27.63
N PRO A 151 -1.73 1.01 -26.55
CA PRO A 151 -1.43 2.40 -26.17
C PRO A 151 -0.84 3.24 -27.30
N GLU A 152 0.00 2.63 -28.13
CA GLU A 152 0.63 3.28 -29.28
C GLU A 152 -0.38 3.73 -30.35
N ASP A 153 -1.58 3.14 -30.38
CA ASP A 153 -2.66 3.53 -31.29
C ASP A 153 -3.43 4.76 -30.78
N TYR A 154 -3.20 5.18 -29.54
CA TYR A 154 -3.88 6.32 -28.92
C TYR A 154 -2.99 7.56 -28.92
N PRO A 155 -3.57 8.76 -29.09
CA PRO A 155 -2.85 10.01 -28.85
C PRO A 155 -2.19 9.98 -27.47
N ASP A 156 -1.01 10.58 -27.35
CA ASP A 156 -0.24 10.58 -26.09
C ASP A 156 -0.97 11.24 -24.93
N ILE A 157 -1.92 12.10 -25.24
CA ILE A 157 -2.67 12.89 -24.26
C ILE A 157 -3.97 12.19 -23.84
N PHE A 158 -4.20 10.95 -24.30
CA PHE A 158 -5.41 10.18 -23.98
C PHE A 158 -5.42 9.75 -22.50
N PRO A 159 -6.42 10.15 -21.70
CA PRO A 159 -6.36 10.00 -20.23
C PRO A 159 -6.15 8.55 -19.78
N ASN A 160 -6.92 7.60 -20.31
CA ASN A 160 -6.86 6.20 -19.89
C ASN A 160 -5.94 5.33 -20.77
N LYS A 161 -4.96 5.96 -21.44
CA LYS A 161 -3.90 5.24 -22.15
C LYS A 161 -3.16 4.35 -21.16
N LYS A 162 -2.94 3.09 -21.52
CA LYS A 162 -2.09 2.22 -20.71
C LYS A 162 -0.64 2.68 -20.91
N ASN A 163 0.06 2.96 -19.82
CA ASN A 163 1.41 3.49 -19.86
C ASN A 163 2.42 2.40 -19.48
N GLN A 164 3.59 2.47 -20.09
CA GLN A 164 4.79 1.79 -19.63
C GLN A 164 5.77 2.91 -19.30
N PHE A 165 5.97 3.16 -18.01
CA PHE A 165 6.87 4.24 -17.59
C PHE A 165 8.30 3.74 -17.63
N ASP A 166 9.23 4.62 -17.97
CA ASP A 166 10.65 4.28 -17.89
C ASP A 166 11.07 4.19 -16.43
N PHE A 167 11.82 3.14 -16.10
CA PHE A 167 12.38 2.95 -14.77
C PHE A 167 13.90 2.91 -14.84
N GLY A 168 14.54 4.00 -14.42
CA GLY A 168 15.99 4.13 -14.29
C GLY A 168 16.54 3.75 -12.91
N GLY A 169 15.67 3.28 -12.01
CA GLY A 169 16.05 2.82 -10.68
C GLY A 169 16.74 1.45 -10.70
N LYS A 170 17.24 1.02 -9.53
CA LYS A 170 18.07 -0.20 -9.42
C LYS A 170 17.26 -1.49 -9.50
N ASP A 171 16.09 -1.55 -8.86
CA ASP A 171 15.30 -2.77 -8.69
C ASP A 171 13.82 -2.41 -8.51
N LEU A 172 13.02 -2.57 -9.58
CA LEU A 172 11.59 -2.25 -9.60
C LEU A 172 10.79 -3.21 -8.71
N ASP A 173 11.19 -4.48 -8.67
CA ASP A 173 10.54 -5.52 -7.86
C ASP A 173 10.73 -5.25 -6.38
N LEU A 174 11.93 -4.83 -5.98
CA LEU A 174 12.22 -4.42 -4.60
C LEU A 174 11.42 -3.19 -4.20
N LEU A 175 11.28 -2.20 -5.08
CA LEU A 175 10.44 -1.02 -4.82
C LEU A 175 8.97 -1.43 -4.64
N ASN A 176 8.44 -2.24 -5.57
CA ASN A 176 7.07 -2.72 -5.50
C ASN A 176 6.83 -3.55 -4.22
N GLN A 177 7.76 -4.45 -3.85
CA GLN A 177 7.72 -5.21 -2.61
C GLN A 177 7.70 -4.28 -1.38
N SER A 178 8.52 -3.23 -1.39
CA SER A 178 8.63 -2.29 -0.28
C SER A 178 7.37 -1.45 -0.11
N LEU A 179 6.69 -1.09 -1.20
CA LEU A 179 5.37 -0.45 -1.17
C LEU A 179 4.30 -1.38 -0.57
N LEU A 180 4.31 -2.67 -0.91
CA LEU A 180 3.39 -3.65 -0.32
C LEU A 180 3.66 -3.84 1.19
N GLU A 181 4.92 -3.90 1.59
CA GLU A 181 5.33 -4.02 3.01
C GLU A 181 4.96 -2.75 3.80
N TYR A 182 5.16 -1.56 3.22
CA TYR A 182 4.72 -0.30 3.80
C TYR A 182 3.20 -0.25 4.01
N SER A 183 2.43 -0.68 2.99
CA SER A 183 0.98 -0.75 3.09
C SER A 183 0.52 -1.68 4.22
N ASN A 184 1.20 -2.83 4.37
CA ASN A 184 0.92 -3.76 5.47
C ASN A 184 1.30 -3.17 6.84
N SER A 185 2.48 -2.55 6.98
CA SER A 185 2.93 -1.97 8.25
C SER A 185 2.09 -0.78 8.70
N THR A 186 1.36 -0.17 7.77
CA THR A 186 0.43 0.95 8.04
C THR A 186 -1.04 0.51 8.10
N ASN A 187 -1.33 -0.79 8.09
CA ASN A 187 -2.68 -1.36 8.13
C ASN A 187 -3.59 -0.86 6.99
N ILE A 188 -3.05 -0.71 5.78
CA ILE A 188 -3.79 -0.39 4.56
C ILE A 188 -3.84 -1.66 3.70
N PRO A 189 -4.96 -2.42 3.69
CA PRO A 189 -5.06 -3.63 2.88
C PRO A 189 -5.01 -3.29 1.39
N ILE A 190 -4.23 -4.07 0.62
CA ILE A 190 -4.20 -4.00 -0.85
C ILE A 190 -5.00 -5.18 -1.41
N ILE A 191 -6.03 -4.85 -2.18
CA ILE A 191 -6.86 -5.79 -2.91
C ILE A 191 -6.45 -5.71 -4.39
N LYS A 192 -6.19 -6.85 -5.01
CA LYS A 192 -5.95 -6.93 -6.46
C LYS A 192 -7.11 -7.64 -7.11
N GLU A 193 -7.82 -6.95 -7.99
CA GLU A 193 -8.92 -7.52 -8.76
C GLU A 193 -8.97 -6.97 -10.18
N PRO A 194 -9.47 -7.73 -11.16
CA PRO A 194 -9.67 -7.21 -12.49
C PRO A 194 -10.83 -6.21 -12.47
N PHE A 195 -10.56 -4.96 -12.87
CA PHE A 195 -11.63 -4.00 -13.12
C PHE A 195 -12.24 -4.31 -14.49
N ARG A 196 -13.13 -5.30 -14.52
CA ARG A 196 -13.74 -5.82 -15.76
C ARG A 196 -14.47 -4.74 -16.55
N ASP A 197 -15.04 -3.80 -15.82
CA ASP A 197 -15.83 -2.71 -16.36
C ASP A 197 -15.21 -1.35 -15.99
N SER A 198 -13.88 -1.22 -15.90
CA SER A 198 -13.28 0.10 -15.72
C SER A 198 -11.86 0.18 -16.24
N ALA A 199 -11.54 1.32 -16.84
CA ALA A 199 -10.20 1.70 -17.24
C ALA A 199 -9.36 2.32 -16.09
N ALA A 200 -9.94 2.46 -14.90
CA ALA A 200 -9.24 2.95 -13.72
C ALA A 200 -8.06 2.03 -13.37
N LYS A 201 -6.97 2.64 -12.88
CA LYS A 201 -5.75 1.91 -12.51
C LYS A 201 -5.79 1.42 -11.08
N GLY A 202 -6.43 2.20 -10.20
CA GLY A 202 -6.64 1.86 -8.81
C GLY A 202 -7.62 2.84 -8.18
N TYR A 203 -7.91 2.61 -6.90
CA TYR A 203 -8.53 3.62 -6.05
C TYR A 203 -8.26 3.29 -4.57
N TYR A 204 -8.11 4.34 -3.77
CA TYR A 204 -8.19 4.29 -2.32
C TYR A 204 -9.65 4.48 -1.87
N MET A 205 -10.08 3.67 -0.90
CA MET A 205 -11.41 3.74 -0.30
C MET A 205 -11.30 4.21 1.15
N PRO A 206 -11.66 5.47 1.47
CA PRO A 206 -11.56 6.01 2.83
C PRO A 206 -12.37 5.22 3.86
N SER A 207 -13.57 4.76 3.50
CA SER A 207 -14.50 4.07 4.41
C SER A 207 -13.99 2.72 4.92
N THR A 208 -13.16 2.03 4.13
CA THR A 208 -12.56 0.73 4.47
C THR A 208 -11.06 0.83 4.70
N HIS A 209 -10.48 2.02 4.57
CA HIS A 209 -9.03 2.28 4.65
C HIS A 209 -8.19 1.30 3.80
N SER A 210 -8.65 1.00 2.59
CA SER A 210 -8.06 -0.02 1.72
C SER A 210 -7.78 0.51 0.33
N ILE A 211 -6.77 -0.04 -0.33
CA ILE A 211 -6.41 0.25 -1.72
C ILE A 211 -6.85 -0.92 -2.59
N THR A 212 -7.50 -0.63 -3.72
CA THR A 212 -7.80 -1.64 -4.74
C THR A 212 -7.04 -1.31 -6.01
N LEU A 213 -6.24 -2.26 -6.52
CA LEU A 213 -5.46 -2.12 -7.75
C LEU A 213 -6.03 -3.00 -8.86
N ASN A 214 -6.05 -2.46 -10.08
CA ASN A 214 -6.49 -3.18 -11.25
C ASN A 214 -5.43 -4.20 -11.69
N THR A 215 -5.79 -5.48 -11.82
CA THR A 215 -4.86 -6.53 -12.28
C THR A 215 -4.41 -6.37 -13.73
N LYS A 216 -4.96 -5.41 -14.49
CA LYS A 216 -4.60 -5.14 -15.89
C LYS A 216 -3.44 -4.13 -16.06
N ASN A 217 -3.00 -3.48 -14.98
CA ASN A 217 -1.90 -2.50 -15.01
C ASN A 217 -0.57 -3.14 -15.46
N THR A 218 0.29 -2.35 -16.12
CA THR A 218 1.73 -2.71 -16.22
C THR A 218 2.38 -2.68 -14.84
N GLU A 219 3.56 -3.26 -14.70
CA GLU A 219 4.32 -3.22 -13.44
C GLU A 219 4.61 -1.78 -13.01
N THR A 220 5.03 -0.94 -13.94
CA THR A 220 5.34 0.47 -13.68
C THR A 220 4.09 1.31 -13.41
N GLU A 221 2.98 1.03 -14.09
CA GLU A 221 1.68 1.63 -13.72
C GLU A 221 1.27 1.22 -12.32
N ASN A 222 1.43 -0.05 -11.97
CA ASN A 222 1.06 -0.55 -10.66
C ASN A 222 1.85 0.14 -9.55
N VAL A 223 3.16 0.36 -9.76
CA VAL A 223 4.00 1.12 -8.81
C VAL A 223 3.52 2.56 -8.70
N HIS A 224 3.38 3.28 -9.82
CA HIS A 224 2.90 4.67 -9.81
C HIS A 224 1.53 4.81 -9.13
N THR A 225 0.56 4.00 -9.54
CA THR A 225 -0.79 3.98 -8.97
C THR A 225 -0.75 3.64 -7.49
N LEU A 226 0.03 2.66 -7.06
CA LEU A 226 0.11 2.32 -5.63
C LEU A 226 0.66 3.49 -4.81
N ILE A 227 1.68 4.21 -5.31
CA ILE A 227 2.18 5.43 -4.64
C ILE A 227 1.08 6.50 -4.58
N HIS A 228 0.34 6.73 -5.67
CA HIS A 228 -0.79 7.66 -5.73
C HIS A 228 -1.87 7.31 -4.68
N GLU A 229 -2.30 6.06 -4.62
CA GLU A 229 -3.33 5.63 -3.67
C GLU A 229 -2.82 5.66 -2.21
N LEU A 230 -1.54 5.39 -1.97
CA LEU A 230 -0.92 5.55 -0.65
C LEU A 230 -0.84 7.04 -0.24
N ALA A 231 -0.63 7.94 -1.20
CA ALA A 231 -0.69 9.38 -0.96
C ALA A 231 -2.11 9.81 -0.54
N HIS A 232 -3.16 9.28 -1.20
CA HIS A 232 -4.54 9.44 -0.73
C HIS A 232 -4.76 8.87 0.68
N ALA A 233 -4.22 7.70 0.99
CA ALA A 233 -4.38 7.12 2.32
C ALA A 233 -3.71 7.98 3.42
N GLU A 234 -2.53 8.53 3.13
CA GLU A 234 -1.76 9.38 4.05
C GLU A 234 -2.44 10.73 4.30
N MET A 235 -2.91 11.38 3.24
CA MET A 235 -3.40 12.77 3.29
C MET A 235 -4.93 12.88 3.36
N HIS A 236 -5.67 11.94 2.79
CA HIS A 236 -7.10 12.06 2.46
C HIS A 236 -7.98 10.99 3.10
N ASN A 237 -7.54 10.40 4.22
CA ASN A 237 -8.41 9.58 5.05
C ASN A 237 -9.45 10.42 5.81
N ASP A 238 -10.52 9.78 6.29
CA ASP A 238 -11.64 10.44 6.97
C ASP A 238 -11.22 11.36 8.11
N LYS A 239 -10.19 10.99 8.88
CA LYS A 239 -9.69 11.80 10.01
C LYS A 239 -8.99 13.06 9.52
N LYS A 240 -8.21 12.97 8.43
CA LYS A 240 -7.51 14.11 7.85
C LYS A 240 -8.48 15.06 7.15
N LEU A 241 -9.40 14.53 6.34
CA LEU A 241 -10.39 15.33 5.62
C LEU A 241 -11.29 16.14 6.57
N LYS A 242 -11.70 15.58 7.70
CA LYS A 242 -12.49 16.30 8.72
C LYS A 242 -11.79 17.52 9.31
N ASN A 243 -10.46 17.52 9.33
CA ASN A 243 -9.65 18.61 9.90
C ASN A 243 -9.10 19.56 8.83
N LYS A 244 -9.50 19.39 7.56
CA LYS A 244 -9.00 20.17 6.44
C LYS A 244 -10.00 21.29 6.09
N GLU A 245 -9.50 22.43 5.64
CA GLU A 245 -10.33 23.52 5.12
C GLU A 245 -11.20 23.04 3.94
N LEU A 246 -12.42 23.56 3.80
CA LEU A 246 -13.37 23.12 2.77
C LEU A 246 -12.82 23.28 1.34
N THR A 247 -12.08 24.35 1.07
CA THR A 247 -11.42 24.57 -0.23
C THR A 247 -10.38 23.49 -0.53
N MET A 248 -9.72 22.96 0.51
CA MET A 248 -8.71 21.91 0.40
C MET A 248 -9.30 20.50 0.38
N GLN A 249 -10.62 20.34 0.55
CA GLN A 249 -11.35 19.08 0.40
C GLN A 249 -11.89 18.86 -1.03
N ALA A 250 -11.77 19.85 -1.91
CA ALA A 250 -12.25 19.74 -3.29
C ALA A 250 -11.49 18.61 -4.03
N ALA A 251 -12.21 17.74 -4.72
CA ALA A 251 -11.62 16.59 -5.43
C ALA A 251 -10.41 16.96 -6.30
N PRO A 252 -10.42 18.05 -7.09
CA PRO A 252 -9.23 18.46 -7.86
C PRO A 252 -7.99 18.72 -7.00
N VAL A 253 -8.15 19.25 -5.78
CA VAL A 253 -7.04 19.48 -4.85
C VAL A 253 -6.49 18.19 -4.29
N LEU A 254 -7.37 17.24 -3.94
CA LEU A 254 -6.96 15.94 -3.43
C LEU A 254 -6.20 15.13 -4.48
N GLU A 255 -6.70 15.09 -5.73
CA GLU A 255 -6.02 14.42 -6.84
C GLU A 255 -4.68 15.09 -7.17
N TYR A 256 -4.62 16.43 -7.17
CA TYR A 256 -3.35 17.16 -7.34
C TYR A 256 -2.31 16.72 -6.31
N GLN A 257 -2.69 16.68 -5.03
CA GLN A 257 -1.77 16.34 -3.95
C GLN A 257 -1.27 14.90 -4.08
N ALA A 258 -2.17 13.98 -4.40
CA ALA A 258 -1.82 12.58 -4.61
C ALA A 258 -0.91 12.39 -5.82
N GLU A 259 -1.25 12.98 -6.97
CA GLU A 259 -0.47 12.86 -8.21
C GLU A 259 0.91 13.51 -8.07
N MET A 260 0.99 14.69 -7.45
CA MET A 260 2.25 15.38 -7.20
C MET A 260 3.15 14.58 -6.24
N THR A 261 2.56 13.95 -5.22
CA THR A 261 3.30 13.06 -4.31
C THR A 261 3.78 11.81 -5.07
N ALA A 262 2.94 11.24 -5.93
CA ALA A 262 3.30 10.09 -6.76
C ALA A 262 4.45 10.40 -7.71
N TYR A 263 4.44 11.59 -8.33
CA TYR A 263 5.56 12.09 -9.13
C TYR A 263 6.85 12.21 -8.32
N VAL A 264 6.82 12.90 -7.17
CA VAL A 264 8.03 13.14 -6.35
C VAL A 264 8.64 11.82 -5.88
N VAL A 265 7.83 10.94 -5.28
CA VAL A 265 8.30 9.64 -4.78
C VAL A 265 8.71 8.72 -5.94
N GLY A 266 7.94 8.70 -7.04
CA GLY A 266 8.28 7.92 -8.23
C GLY A 266 9.64 8.34 -8.80
N LYS A 267 9.83 9.64 -9.05
CA LYS A 267 11.08 10.19 -9.62
C LYS A 267 12.27 9.95 -8.70
N TYR A 268 12.09 10.05 -7.37
CA TYR A 268 13.13 9.74 -6.38
C TYR A 268 13.67 8.30 -6.53
N TYR A 269 12.78 7.33 -6.75
CA TYR A 269 13.17 5.92 -6.97
C TYR A 269 13.49 5.59 -8.43
N GLY A 270 13.49 6.57 -9.33
CA GLY A 270 13.84 6.41 -10.74
C GLY A 270 12.69 6.03 -11.67
N LEU A 271 11.44 6.13 -11.23
CA LEU A 271 10.26 5.97 -12.08
C LEU A 271 9.92 7.29 -12.77
N ASP A 272 10.00 7.35 -14.09
CA ASP A 272 9.71 8.57 -14.83
C ASP A 272 8.24 8.69 -15.23
N THR A 273 7.48 9.45 -14.45
CA THR A 273 6.07 9.77 -14.72
C THR A 273 5.88 11.24 -15.10
N GLU A 274 6.95 12.00 -15.37
CA GLU A 274 6.91 13.47 -15.48
C GLU A 274 5.85 13.97 -16.47
N ASN A 275 5.87 13.45 -17.71
CA ASN A 275 4.89 13.85 -18.73
C ASN A 275 3.46 13.42 -18.38
N HIS A 276 3.29 12.28 -17.70
CA HIS A 276 1.98 11.80 -17.27
C HIS A 276 1.44 12.72 -16.18
N SER A 277 2.18 12.88 -15.09
CA SER A 277 1.79 13.70 -13.95
C SER A 277 1.57 15.17 -14.34
N LEU A 278 2.38 15.73 -15.25
CA LEU A 278 2.17 17.08 -15.78
C LEU A 278 0.78 17.26 -16.40
N ARG A 279 0.31 16.32 -17.23
CA ARG A 279 -1.02 16.37 -17.87
C ARG A 279 -2.17 16.35 -16.87
N TYR A 280 -2.04 15.54 -15.82
CA TYR A 280 -3.06 15.41 -14.79
C TYR A 280 -3.08 16.63 -13.87
N ILE A 281 -1.90 17.15 -13.53
CA ILE A 281 -1.73 18.28 -12.63
C ILE A 281 -2.04 19.62 -13.32
N SER A 282 -1.79 19.79 -14.62
CA SER A 282 -2.01 21.08 -15.29
C SER A 282 -3.45 21.55 -15.28
N ASN A 283 -4.42 20.63 -15.28
CA ASN A 283 -5.85 20.94 -15.17
C ASN A 283 -6.26 21.49 -13.79
N TRP A 284 -5.32 21.58 -12.84
CA TRP A 284 -5.56 22.06 -11.48
C TRP A 284 -5.26 23.54 -11.28
N THR A 285 -4.43 24.18 -12.12
CA THR A 285 -4.02 25.59 -11.92
C THR A 285 -5.20 26.56 -11.88
N ASP A 286 -6.33 26.18 -12.49
CA ASP A 286 -7.55 26.98 -12.56
C ASP A 286 -8.40 26.92 -11.28
N ASN A 287 -8.20 25.92 -10.41
CA ASN A 287 -9.07 25.65 -9.25
C ASN A 287 -8.53 26.16 -7.91
N LEU A 288 -7.26 26.57 -7.84
CA LEU A 288 -6.70 27.23 -6.66
C LEU A 288 -6.49 28.73 -6.92
N GLU A 289 -7.47 29.54 -6.57
CA GLU A 289 -7.37 30.99 -6.71
C GLU A 289 -6.49 31.62 -5.61
N LYS A 290 -6.45 31.02 -4.40
CA LYS A 290 -5.70 31.56 -3.26
C LYS A 290 -4.26 31.05 -3.21
N VAL A 291 -3.32 31.97 -3.05
CA VAL A 291 -1.88 31.66 -2.85
C VAL A 291 -1.65 30.78 -1.62
N GLU A 292 -2.41 31.02 -0.55
CA GLU A 292 -2.32 30.24 0.70
C GLU A 292 -2.67 28.76 0.49
N ASP A 293 -3.74 28.47 -0.29
CA ASP A 293 -4.14 27.10 -0.59
C ASP A 293 -3.07 26.37 -1.42
N LYS A 294 -2.37 27.09 -2.31
CA LYS A 294 -1.22 26.55 -3.07
C LYS A 294 -0.05 26.20 -2.15
N ILE A 295 0.30 27.10 -1.24
CA ILE A 295 1.39 26.89 -0.28
C ILE A 295 1.08 25.71 0.63
N ASN A 296 -0.13 25.65 1.19
CA ASN A 296 -0.55 24.55 2.05
C ASN A 296 -0.59 23.22 1.31
N SER A 297 -1.06 23.22 0.06
CA SER A 297 -1.06 22.02 -0.77
C SER A 297 0.36 21.50 -1.03
N LEU A 298 1.28 22.38 -1.41
CA LEU A 298 2.69 22.02 -1.62
C LEU A 298 3.36 21.53 -0.33
N SER A 299 3.02 22.13 0.81
CA SER A 299 3.52 21.70 2.13
C SER A 299 3.07 20.26 2.46
N GLU A 300 1.80 19.93 2.21
CA GLU A 300 1.27 18.58 2.40
C GLU A 300 1.94 17.56 1.47
N VAL A 301 2.13 17.90 0.19
CA VAL A 301 2.86 17.08 -0.78
C VAL A 301 4.28 16.78 -0.31
N LYS A 302 5.04 17.80 0.09
CA LYS A 302 6.43 17.62 0.56
C LYS A 302 6.48 16.72 1.79
N LYS A 303 5.56 16.91 2.74
CA LYS A 303 5.48 16.12 3.96
C LYS A 303 5.12 14.65 3.67
N ALA A 304 4.13 14.41 2.83
CA ALA A 304 3.72 13.07 2.44
C ALA A 304 4.83 12.35 1.65
N SER A 305 5.45 13.04 0.70
CA SER A 305 6.58 12.53 -0.09
C SER A 305 7.76 12.15 0.81
N GLY A 306 8.16 13.04 1.72
CA GLY A 306 9.26 12.77 2.66
C GLY A 306 8.97 11.58 3.55
N LYS A 307 7.76 11.49 4.11
CA LYS A 307 7.36 10.35 4.94
C LYS A 307 7.41 9.03 4.15
N LEU A 308 6.84 9.01 2.94
CA LEU A 308 6.85 7.80 2.10
C LEU A 308 8.29 7.38 1.76
N ILE A 309 9.12 8.32 1.32
CA ILE A 309 10.53 8.05 1.01
C ILE A 309 11.29 7.54 2.24
N ASP A 310 11.12 8.16 3.41
CA ASP A 310 11.81 7.73 4.63
C ASP A 310 11.44 6.29 5.04
N GLN A 311 10.16 5.93 4.92
CA GLN A 311 9.68 4.60 5.26
C GLN A 311 10.07 3.56 4.22
N LEU A 312 10.01 3.90 2.94
CA LEU A 312 10.43 3.03 1.85
C LEU A 312 11.94 2.80 1.87
N ASP A 313 12.76 3.82 2.13
CA ASP A 313 14.21 3.66 2.33
C ASP A 313 14.52 2.66 3.43
N LEU A 314 13.84 2.76 4.57
CA LEU A 314 14.01 1.84 5.70
C LEU A 314 13.63 0.41 5.33
N ILE A 315 12.49 0.23 4.65
CA ILE A 315 12.02 -1.11 4.23
C ILE A 315 12.94 -1.70 3.15
N ILE A 316 13.42 -0.89 2.21
CA ILE A 316 14.36 -1.29 1.16
C ILE A 316 15.69 -1.72 1.78
N GLU A 317 16.20 -0.95 2.75
CA GLU A 317 17.42 -1.26 3.51
C GLU A 317 17.27 -2.62 4.21
N GLN A 318 16.23 -2.78 5.02
CA GLN A 318 15.95 -4.03 5.74
C GLN A 318 15.72 -5.22 4.79
N THR A 319 15.02 -5.02 3.68
CA THR A 319 14.76 -6.08 2.69
C THR A 319 16.04 -6.47 1.95
N THR A 320 16.90 -5.51 1.64
CA THR A 320 18.18 -5.74 0.98
C THR A 320 19.13 -6.51 1.91
N GLU A 321 19.18 -6.13 3.19
CA GLU A 321 19.94 -6.85 4.23
C GLU A 321 19.45 -8.31 4.35
N ARG A 322 18.14 -8.52 4.47
CA ARG A 322 17.53 -9.87 4.46
C ARG A 322 17.93 -10.69 3.21
N LYS A 323 17.84 -10.09 2.01
CA LYS A 323 18.16 -10.76 0.72
C LYS A 323 19.65 -11.07 0.56
N GLN A 324 20.54 -10.29 1.17
CA GLN A 324 21.99 -10.52 1.16
C GLN A 324 22.44 -11.54 2.23
N GLY A 325 21.50 -12.18 2.95
CA GLY A 325 21.83 -13.11 4.02
C GLY A 325 22.23 -12.43 5.33
N LEU A 326 22.08 -11.10 5.44
CA LEU A 326 22.07 -10.37 6.70
C LEU A 326 20.67 -10.40 7.33
N SER A 327 19.99 -11.56 7.29
CA SER A 327 18.78 -11.77 8.08
C SER A 327 19.10 -11.45 9.54
N PRO A 328 18.22 -10.73 10.27
CA PRO A 328 18.26 -10.79 11.72
C PRO A 328 18.32 -12.25 12.11
N ASP A 329 19.30 -12.61 12.94
CA ASP A 329 19.35 -13.95 13.50
C ASP A 329 17.99 -14.21 14.15
N LYS A 330 17.45 -15.42 14.05
CA LYS A 330 16.19 -15.76 14.74
C LYS A 330 16.30 -15.37 16.22
N ASP A 331 17.50 -15.51 16.77
CA ASP A 331 17.84 -15.15 18.13
C ASP A 331 17.80 -13.63 18.39
N GLU A 332 18.09 -12.79 17.39
CA GLU A 332 17.96 -11.31 17.49
C GLU A 332 16.50 -10.86 17.57
N VAL A 333 15.63 -11.46 16.76
CA VAL A 333 14.18 -11.18 16.80
C VAL A 333 13.63 -11.55 18.18
N ILE A 334 14.08 -12.67 18.73
CA ILE A 334 13.70 -13.12 20.07
C ILE A 334 14.28 -12.17 21.13
N ALA A 335 15.56 -11.80 21.05
CA ALA A 335 16.20 -10.87 21.98
C ALA A 335 15.46 -9.53 22.04
N THR A 336 15.06 -9.00 20.87
CA THR A 336 14.29 -7.76 20.75
C THR A 336 12.92 -7.87 21.40
N LYS A 337 12.17 -8.96 21.13
CA LYS A 337 10.86 -9.22 21.75
C LYS A 337 10.93 -9.36 23.28
N LEU A 338 12.05 -9.88 23.79
CA LEU A 338 12.28 -10.06 25.22
C LEU A 338 12.86 -8.83 25.91
N GLY A 339 13.33 -7.81 25.16
CA GLY A 339 14.09 -6.69 25.73
C GLY A 339 15.44 -7.11 26.31
N PHE A 340 16.04 -8.17 25.78
CA PHE A 340 17.33 -8.70 26.21
C PHE A 340 18.47 -7.86 25.64
N LEU A 341 19.39 -7.39 26.49
CA LEU A 341 20.47 -6.45 26.11
C LEU A 341 19.96 -5.14 25.50
N THR A 342 18.85 -4.63 26.01
CA THR A 342 18.35 -3.30 25.66
C THR A 342 19.04 -2.24 26.52
N ASP A 343 19.53 -1.17 25.88
CA ASP A 343 20.17 -0.04 26.55
C ASP A 343 19.16 0.99 27.10
N GLN A 344 19.67 2.09 27.67
CA GLN A 344 18.84 3.16 28.26
C GLN A 344 18.00 3.92 27.23
N ASN A 345 18.33 3.83 25.94
CA ASN A 345 17.63 4.47 24.83
C ASN A 345 16.62 3.52 24.15
N ASN A 346 16.33 2.37 24.75
CA ASN A 346 15.50 1.29 24.19
C ASN A 346 16.05 0.68 22.88
N GLN A 347 17.36 0.76 22.62
CA GLN A 347 17.97 0.07 21.49
C GLN A 347 18.47 -1.31 21.92
N ASN A 348 18.13 -2.33 21.13
CA ASN A 348 18.60 -3.69 21.36
C ASN A 348 20.04 -3.85 20.84
N GLN A 349 20.95 -4.31 21.71
CA GLN A 349 22.38 -4.45 21.39
C GLN A 349 22.80 -5.93 21.18
N TYR A 350 21.83 -6.83 20.95
CA TYR A 350 22.09 -8.27 20.91
C TYR A 350 23.09 -8.66 19.85
N ASN A 351 22.93 -8.17 18.61
CA ASN A 351 23.80 -8.55 17.52
C ASN A 351 25.26 -8.14 17.73
N GLN A 352 25.52 -6.98 18.34
CA GLN A 352 26.90 -6.57 18.63
C GLN A 352 27.51 -7.37 19.79
N LEU A 353 26.67 -7.89 20.70
CA LEU A 353 27.11 -8.47 21.97
C LEU A 353 26.89 -9.98 22.09
N LYS A 354 26.32 -10.65 21.08
CA LYS A 354 25.93 -12.08 21.17
C LYS A 354 27.05 -13.03 21.61
N ASP A 355 28.28 -12.74 21.18
CA ASP A 355 29.49 -13.50 21.52
C ASP A 355 30.24 -12.93 22.75
N THR A 356 29.74 -11.83 23.33
CA THR A 356 30.33 -11.21 24.52
C THR A 356 30.00 -12.02 25.75
N THR A 357 31.04 -12.31 26.53
CA THR A 357 30.93 -13.01 27.81
C THR A 357 30.32 -12.11 28.88
N LEU A 358 29.24 -12.57 29.51
CA LEU A 358 28.51 -11.92 30.58
C LEU A 358 28.43 -12.83 31.81
N LYS A 359 28.35 -12.21 32.98
CA LYS A 359 28.03 -12.91 34.24
C LYS A 359 26.96 -12.16 35.02
N ILE A 360 26.26 -12.87 35.89
CA ILE A 360 25.32 -12.25 36.82
C ILE A 360 26.11 -11.62 37.96
N ASN A 361 26.02 -10.30 38.10
CA ASN A 361 26.55 -9.60 39.28
C ASN A 361 25.61 -9.77 40.46
N THR A 362 24.32 -9.51 40.24
CA THR A 362 23.29 -9.55 41.27
C THR A 362 22.02 -10.21 40.75
N ILE A 363 21.29 -10.86 41.67
CA ILE A 363 20.06 -11.59 41.40
C ILE A 363 19.01 -11.22 42.46
N GLN A 364 17.77 -11.05 42.03
CA GLN A 364 16.65 -10.75 42.91
C GLN A 364 15.44 -11.60 42.51
N LEU A 365 14.83 -12.27 43.48
CA LEU A 365 13.59 -13.02 43.24
C LEU A 365 12.43 -12.03 43.10
N LEU A 366 11.71 -12.09 41.98
CA LEU A 366 10.54 -11.24 41.74
C LEU A 366 9.23 -11.92 42.10
N LYS A 367 9.09 -13.22 41.82
CA LYS A 367 7.90 -14.00 42.14
C LYS A 367 8.21 -15.48 42.24
N ASN A 368 7.71 -16.13 43.30
CA ASN A 368 7.71 -17.58 43.45
C ASN A 368 6.33 -18.08 43.87
N ASN A 369 5.48 -18.47 42.91
CA ASN A 369 4.16 -19.01 43.20
C ASN A 369 4.23 -20.55 43.26
N PRO A 370 3.88 -21.20 44.39
CA PRO A 370 3.99 -22.65 44.55
C PRO A 370 3.15 -23.46 43.54
N ASN A 371 2.16 -22.84 42.89
CA ASN A 371 1.36 -23.46 41.83
C ASN A 371 1.86 -23.17 40.40
N ASP A 372 2.80 -22.23 40.21
CA ASP A 372 3.39 -21.92 38.89
C ASP A 372 4.67 -22.75 38.69
N LYS A 373 4.83 -23.36 37.51
CA LYS A 373 6.04 -24.13 37.15
C LYS A 373 7.28 -23.26 36.87
N LEU A 374 7.14 -21.93 36.88
CA LEU A 374 8.18 -20.99 36.47
C LEU A 374 8.38 -19.92 37.55
N THR A 375 9.64 -19.66 37.86
CA THR A 375 10.10 -18.63 38.80
C THR A 375 10.71 -17.48 38.00
N LEU A 376 10.45 -16.23 38.44
CA LEU A 376 10.98 -15.03 37.80
C LEU A 376 12.06 -14.38 38.66
N TYR A 377 13.18 -14.06 38.03
CA TYR A 377 14.30 -13.34 38.65
C TYR A 377 14.61 -12.08 37.86
N SER A 378 14.91 -10.99 38.57
CA SER A 378 15.63 -9.84 38.02
C SER A 378 17.12 -10.12 38.17
N ILE A 379 17.86 -10.06 37.07
CA ILE A 379 19.30 -10.27 37.04
C ILE A 379 20.00 -9.05 36.47
N GLU A 380 21.17 -8.76 37.01
CA GLU A 380 22.08 -7.75 36.48
C GLU A 380 23.24 -8.47 35.78
N LEU A 381 23.23 -8.44 34.45
CA LEU A 381 24.27 -8.99 33.61
C LEU A 381 25.36 -7.94 33.40
N VAL A 382 26.60 -8.31 33.68
CA VAL A 382 27.77 -7.44 33.52
C VAL A 382 28.76 -8.05 32.53
N SER A 383 29.22 -7.21 31.61
CA SER A 383 30.43 -7.44 30.79
C SER A 383 31.60 -6.63 31.37
N LYS A 384 32.72 -6.56 30.64
CA LYS A 384 33.84 -5.67 30.99
C LYS A 384 33.49 -4.18 30.86
N GLU A 385 32.51 -3.84 30.01
CA GLU A 385 32.26 -2.46 29.59
C GLU A 385 30.83 -1.98 29.91
N GLN A 386 29.87 -2.90 30.02
CA GLN A 386 28.44 -2.58 30.05
C GLN A 386 27.68 -3.44 31.07
N THR A 387 26.58 -2.89 31.60
CA THR A 387 25.68 -3.55 32.55
C THR A 387 24.24 -3.49 32.05
N PHE A 388 23.54 -4.61 32.13
CA PHE A 388 22.16 -4.77 31.67
C PHE A 388 21.28 -5.36 32.76
N ASN A 389 20.08 -4.83 32.93
CA ASN A 389 19.06 -5.44 33.80
C ASN A 389 18.11 -6.25 32.93
N TYR A 390 17.83 -7.48 33.34
CA TYR A 390 16.97 -8.40 32.59
C TYR A 390 16.10 -9.24 33.51
N VAL A 391 14.84 -9.47 33.11
CA VAL A 391 13.93 -10.36 33.84
C VAL A 391 13.89 -11.72 33.18
N ILE A 392 14.51 -12.70 33.82
CA ILE A 392 14.63 -14.07 33.33
C ILE A 392 13.57 -14.98 33.96
N ALA A 393 12.95 -15.84 33.15
CA ALA A 393 12.03 -16.87 33.62
C ALA A 393 12.71 -18.24 33.57
N THR A 394 12.64 -18.99 34.67
CA THR A 394 13.31 -20.28 34.79
C THR A 394 12.46 -21.31 35.52
N GLY A 395 12.57 -22.57 35.10
CA GLY A 395 12.04 -23.72 35.84
C GLY A 395 13.07 -24.35 36.80
N LYS A 396 14.29 -23.82 36.84
CA LYS A 396 15.36 -24.31 37.72
C LYS A 396 15.04 -23.97 39.17
N ASN A 397 15.29 -24.91 40.08
CA ASN A 397 15.24 -24.62 41.50
C ASN A 397 16.46 -23.80 41.97
N LYS A 398 16.41 -23.25 43.18
CA LYS A 398 17.47 -22.39 43.72
C LYS A 398 18.87 -23.04 43.74
N LYS A 399 18.95 -24.35 43.95
CA LYS A 399 20.23 -25.10 43.96
C LYS A 399 20.80 -25.27 42.55
N GLU A 400 19.95 -25.51 41.56
CA GLU A 400 20.35 -25.56 40.14
C GLU A 400 20.82 -24.19 39.65
N ILE A 401 20.16 -23.10 40.07
CA ILE A 401 20.60 -21.74 39.77
C ILE A 401 21.96 -21.46 40.43
N ALA A 402 22.10 -21.77 41.72
CA ALA A 402 23.33 -21.58 42.50
C ALA A 402 24.55 -22.34 41.97
N THR A 403 24.35 -23.33 41.11
CA THR A 403 25.42 -24.12 40.48
C THR A 403 25.64 -23.74 39.02
N THR A 404 24.57 -23.49 38.25
CA THR A 404 24.67 -23.29 36.79
C THR A 404 24.79 -21.83 36.34
N TRP A 405 24.56 -20.84 37.21
CA TRP A 405 24.54 -19.42 36.85
C TRP A 405 25.70 -18.59 37.44
N VAL A 406 26.67 -19.21 38.12
CA VAL A 406 27.78 -18.53 38.83
C VAL A 406 28.95 -18.18 37.90
N GLY A 407 29.04 -18.84 36.74
CA GLY A 407 30.09 -18.62 35.75
C GLY A 407 29.73 -17.56 34.72
N GLU A 408 30.69 -17.33 33.81
CA GLU A 408 30.46 -16.49 32.64
C GLU A 408 29.93 -17.34 31.48
N LYS A 409 29.03 -16.75 30.69
CA LYS A 409 28.44 -17.34 29.47
C LYS A 409 28.36 -16.28 28.39
N THR A 410 28.27 -16.67 27.12
CA THR A 410 27.98 -15.69 26.07
C THR A 410 26.58 -15.10 26.24
N ALA A 411 26.33 -13.92 25.66
CA ALA A 411 25.00 -13.35 25.65
C ALA A 411 23.97 -14.26 24.98
N ASP A 412 24.35 -14.95 23.90
CA ASP A 412 23.50 -15.95 23.23
C ASP A 412 23.11 -17.11 24.17
N GLU A 413 24.07 -17.64 24.94
CA GLU A 413 23.80 -18.67 25.95
C GLU A 413 22.87 -18.16 27.07
N TRP A 414 23.04 -16.90 27.50
CA TRP A 414 22.16 -16.28 28.50
C TRP A 414 20.74 -16.06 27.98
N LEU A 415 20.58 -15.66 26.71
CA LEU A 415 19.26 -15.55 26.09
C LEU A 415 18.53 -16.90 26.11
N LYS A 416 19.25 -17.99 25.82
CA LYS A 416 18.75 -19.37 25.79
C LYS A 416 18.46 -19.98 27.16
N GLU A 417 18.95 -19.38 28.24
CA GLU A 417 18.59 -19.74 29.63
C GLU A 417 17.16 -19.32 29.99
N ASP A 418 16.58 -18.36 29.26
CA ASP A 418 15.22 -17.91 29.49
C ASP A 418 14.19 -18.89 28.91
N VAL A 419 13.26 -19.35 29.72
CA VAL A 419 12.15 -20.19 29.22
C VAL A 419 11.30 -19.44 28.19
N LYS A 420 11.21 -18.10 28.26
CA LYS A 420 10.50 -17.29 27.26
C LYS A 420 11.13 -17.41 25.86
N TYR A 421 12.45 -17.59 25.77
CA TYR A 421 13.12 -17.83 24.49
C TYR A 421 12.57 -19.09 23.81
N ARG A 422 12.43 -20.20 24.54
CA ARG A 422 11.94 -21.48 23.97
C ARG A 422 10.50 -21.41 23.45
N VAL A 423 9.70 -20.47 23.97
CA VAL A 423 8.34 -20.22 23.49
C VAL A 423 8.39 -19.48 22.15
N LEU A 424 9.16 -18.40 22.08
CA LEU A 424 9.32 -17.60 20.86
C LEU A 424 10.11 -18.31 19.76
N ASP A 425 11.02 -19.21 20.13
CA ASP A 425 11.75 -20.07 19.20
C ASP A 425 10.80 -21.05 18.47
N LYS A 426 9.71 -21.47 19.12
CA LYS A 426 8.68 -22.30 18.48
C LYS A 426 7.68 -21.50 17.65
N ASP A 427 7.32 -20.31 18.11
CA ASP A 427 6.43 -19.39 17.41
C ASP A 427 6.79 -17.93 17.72
N LEU A 428 7.41 -17.26 16.74
CA LEU A 428 7.81 -15.85 16.87
C LEU A 428 6.62 -14.91 17.03
N ASN A 429 5.41 -15.31 16.62
CA ASN A 429 4.20 -14.47 16.70
C ASN A 429 3.47 -14.60 18.04
N GLN A 430 3.92 -15.49 18.94
CA GLN A 430 3.31 -15.64 20.25
C GLN A 430 3.39 -14.34 21.05
N GLU A 431 2.23 -13.82 21.45
CA GLU A 431 2.16 -12.66 22.34
C GLU A 431 2.64 -13.03 23.75
N LEU A 432 3.66 -12.32 24.23
CA LEU A 432 4.10 -12.37 25.62
C LEU A 432 3.48 -11.17 26.36
N ASN A 433 2.85 -11.42 27.50
CA ASN A 433 2.25 -10.36 28.32
C ASN A 433 3.34 -9.56 29.06
N THR A 434 3.94 -8.58 28.37
CA THR A 434 5.06 -7.76 28.85
C THR A 434 4.64 -6.70 29.88
N GLU A 435 3.39 -6.23 29.86
CA GLU A 435 2.85 -5.31 30.88
C GLU A 435 2.81 -5.97 32.26
N LYS A 436 2.38 -7.23 32.32
CA LYS A 436 2.37 -8.01 33.57
C LYS A 436 3.78 -8.24 34.14
N ILE A 437 4.82 -8.25 33.30
CA ILE A 437 6.23 -8.37 33.74
C ILE A 437 6.70 -7.07 34.42
N LYS A 438 6.31 -5.90 33.92
CA LYS A 438 6.66 -4.60 34.52
C LYS A 438 6.03 -4.42 35.90
N ASP A 439 4.81 -4.89 36.09
CA ASP A 439 4.14 -4.84 37.40
C ASP A 439 4.76 -5.80 38.43
N LEU A 440 5.34 -6.92 37.97
CA LEU A 440 6.04 -7.87 38.84
C LEU A 440 7.36 -7.35 39.39
N ILE A 441 8.06 -6.47 38.65
CA ILE A 441 9.27 -5.80 39.14
C ILE A 441 8.97 -4.95 40.39
N LYS A 442 7.76 -4.38 40.49
CA LYS A 442 7.32 -3.59 41.65
C LYS A 442 6.98 -4.43 42.88
N LEU A 443 6.81 -5.75 42.74
CA LEU A 443 6.33 -6.67 43.76
C LEU A 443 7.43 -7.61 44.32
N ALA A 444 8.70 -7.27 44.13
CA ALA A 444 9.83 -8.13 44.48
C ALA A 444 9.78 -8.61 45.95
N GLU A 445 9.91 -9.92 46.15
CA GLU A 445 9.71 -10.58 47.44
C GLU A 445 10.95 -10.54 48.35
N ASN A 446 12.15 -10.28 47.81
CA ASN A 446 13.43 -10.30 48.53
C ASN A 446 14.39 -9.19 48.09
N GLU A 447 15.40 -8.90 48.92
CA GLU A 447 16.49 -7.99 48.58
C GLU A 447 17.35 -8.52 47.41
N LYS A 448 17.86 -7.59 46.59
CA LYS A 448 18.80 -7.86 45.50
C LYS A 448 20.13 -8.30 46.12
N VAL A 449 20.57 -9.53 45.84
CA VAL A 449 21.80 -10.10 46.43
C VAL A 449 22.88 -10.34 45.38
N PRO A 450 24.17 -10.20 45.73
CA PRO A 450 25.28 -10.66 44.90
C PRO A 450 25.20 -12.15 44.55
N MET A 451 25.52 -12.52 43.32
CA MET A 451 25.38 -13.92 42.83
C MET A 451 26.27 -14.91 43.59
N ASN A 452 27.44 -14.47 44.07
CA ASN A 452 28.32 -15.29 44.91
C ASN A 452 27.71 -15.63 46.28
N ILE A 453 26.99 -14.67 46.89
CA ILE A 453 26.27 -14.88 48.15
C ILE A 453 25.09 -15.82 47.91
N PHE A 454 24.31 -15.58 46.83
CA PHE A 454 23.22 -16.49 46.45
C PHE A 454 23.73 -17.93 46.26
N SER A 455 24.86 -18.11 45.56
CA SER A 455 25.43 -19.45 45.34
C SER A 455 25.84 -20.16 46.63
N THR A 456 26.55 -19.47 47.51
CA THR A 456 27.08 -20.05 48.76
C THR A 456 25.96 -20.44 49.74
N GLN A 457 24.88 -19.68 49.80
CA GLN A 457 23.70 -19.98 50.64
C GLN A 457 23.03 -21.32 50.26
N PHE A 458 22.99 -21.66 48.97
CA PHE A 458 22.29 -22.86 48.49
C PHE A 458 23.22 -24.04 48.17
N ASN A 459 24.54 -23.85 48.20
CA ASN A 459 25.54 -24.92 48.06
C ASN A 459 26.02 -25.50 49.42
N SER A 460 25.81 -24.80 50.53
CA SER A 460 26.36 -25.15 51.87
C SER A 460 25.52 -26.13 52.71
N ASN A 461 24.93 -27.16 52.11
CA ASN A 461 24.25 -28.24 52.84
C ASN A 461 24.91 -29.62 52.71
N THR A 462 26.23 -29.66 52.51
CA THR A 462 27.03 -30.91 52.59
C THR A 462 28.25 -30.73 53.50
N LYS A 463 28.01 -30.77 54.81
CA LYS A 463 28.88 -31.36 55.87
C LYS A 463 28.49 -30.78 57.25
N LYS A 464 27.53 -31.42 57.92
CA LYS A 464 27.60 -31.59 59.38
C LYS A 464 28.02 -33.03 59.63
N VAL A 465 29.34 -33.26 59.71
CA VAL A 465 29.86 -34.39 60.46
C VAL A 465 30.11 -33.84 61.86
N SER A 466 29.26 -34.22 62.81
CA SER A 466 29.47 -33.97 64.22
C SER A 466 30.76 -34.68 64.65
N PRO A 467 31.65 -34.04 65.44
CA PRO A 467 32.70 -34.79 66.12
C PRO A 467 32.07 -35.63 67.24
N PRO A 468 32.54 -36.86 67.50
CA PRO A 468 32.09 -37.60 68.67
C PRO A 468 32.56 -36.86 69.93
N SER A 469 31.62 -36.63 70.84
CA SER A 469 31.88 -36.11 72.18
C SER A 469 32.61 -37.15 73.02
N LEU A 470 33.78 -36.74 73.53
CA LEU A 470 34.67 -37.31 74.57
C LEU A 470 34.75 -38.84 74.72
#